data_AF-A0A397FQX2-F1
#
_entry.id   AF-A0A397FQX2-F1
#
_cell.length_a   1.000
_cell.length_b   1.000
_cell.length_c   1.000
_cell.angle_alpha   90.00
_cell.angle_beta   90.00
_cell.angle_gamma   90.00
#
_symmetry.space_group_name_H-M   'P 1'
#
loop_
_entity.id
_entity.type
_entity.pdbx_description
1 polymer ?
#
loop_
_entity_poly.entity_id
_entity_poly.type
_entity_poly.pdbx_seq_one_letter_code
_entity_poly.pdbx_strand_id
1 'polypeptide(L)'
;MRKITKRINVEEVKQLNRSIRITFALNAHLCQQAENMLKSQWTRNNYTYRSLSELIRQSLMAYQQGEIDLNLTERDKFVPKREITVRFSLNPSLLNFYYSLPEGQRTAIIEESLRVYLERLGKG
;
A
#
# COMPACT_ATOMS: atom_id res chain seq x y z
N MET A 1 21.72 43.67 5.96
CA MET A 1 21.25 42.26 5.91
C MET A 1 19.84 42.25 5.35
N ARG A 2 19.61 41.75 4.12
CA ARG A 2 18.26 41.67 3.53
C ARG A 2 17.63 40.31 3.88
N LYS A 3 16.55 40.32 4.66
CA LYS A 3 15.71 39.13 4.92
C LYS A 3 14.92 38.83 3.65
N ILE A 4 15.29 37.76 2.95
CA ILE A 4 14.50 37.23 1.82
C ILE A 4 13.49 36.25 2.42
N THR A 5 12.28 36.73 2.70
CA THR A 5 11.14 35.85 2.97
C THR A 5 10.68 35.29 1.63
N LYS A 6 11.07 34.05 1.29
CA LYS A 6 10.53 33.35 0.12
C LYS A 6 9.02 33.21 0.28
N ARG A 7 8.26 33.91 -0.56
CA ARG A 7 6.83 33.66 -0.74
C ARG A 7 6.69 32.36 -1.52
N ILE A 8 6.20 31.32 -0.86
CA ILE A 8 5.87 30.04 -1.51
C ILE A 8 4.77 30.32 -2.54
N ASN A 9 5.01 29.94 -3.79
CA ASN A 9 4.11 30.24 -4.89
C ASN A 9 2.93 29.25 -4.87
N VAL A 10 1.69 29.73 -5.03
CA VAL A 10 0.47 28.91 -4.93
C VAL A 10 0.43 27.79 -5.98
N GLU A 11 1.21 27.91 -7.07
CA GLU A 11 1.39 26.85 -8.06
C GLU A 11 2.32 25.71 -7.62
N GLU A 12 3.33 25.97 -6.77
CA GLU A 12 4.12 24.91 -6.13
C GLU A 12 3.25 24.10 -5.15
N VAL A 13 2.31 24.78 -4.48
CA VAL A 13 1.30 24.14 -3.61
C VAL A 13 0.32 23.27 -4.41
N LYS A 14 0.03 23.60 -5.68
CA LYS A 14 -0.76 22.74 -6.57
C LYS A 14 0.01 21.51 -7.08
N GLN A 15 1.33 21.60 -7.27
CA GLN A 15 2.16 20.43 -7.59
C GLN A 15 2.36 19.49 -6.40
N LEU A 16 2.30 20.02 -5.16
CA LEU A 16 2.33 19.26 -3.92
C LEU A 16 1.08 18.39 -3.69
N ASN A 17 0.03 18.47 -4.53
CA ASN A 17 -1.19 17.65 -4.42
C ASN A 17 -1.23 16.44 -5.37
N ARG A 18 -0.08 15.98 -5.88
CA ARG A 18 -0.01 14.84 -6.80
C ARG A 18 0.08 13.53 -6.04
N SER A 19 -1.04 12.82 -5.93
CA SER A 19 -1.02 11.41 -5.54
C SER A 19 -0.17 10.62 -6.54
N ILE A 20 0.85 9.90 -6.05
CA ILE A 20 1.70 9.05 -6.91
C ILE A 20 0.99 7.73 -7.15
N ARG A 21 1.00 7.27 -8.41
CA ARG A 21 0.48 5.95 -8.79
C ARG A 21 1.67 5.01 -8.97
N ILE A 22 1.61 3.86 -8.34
CA ILE A 22 2.62 2.81 -8.45
C ILE A 22 1.92 1.54 -8.88
N THR A 23 2.43 0.92 -9.95
CA THR A 23 1.91 -0.33 -10.48
C THR A 23 2.78 -1.49 -10.01
N PHE A 24 2.13 -2.55 -9.54
CA PHE A 24 2.78 -3.75 -9.04
C PHE A 24 2.28 -4.97 -9.79
N ALA A 25 3.16 -5.93 -10.08
CA ALA A 25 2.80 -7.27 -10.51
C ALA A 25 2.73 -8.20 -9.28
N LEU A 26 1.54 -8.29 -8.67
CA LEU A 26 1.29 -9.03 -7.42
C LEU A 26 0.75 -10.43 -7.71
N ASN A 27 0.92 -11.37 -6.78
CA ASN A 27 0.31 -12.69 -6.80
C ASN A 27 -1.21 -12.59 -7.01
N ALA A 28 -1.70 -13.14 -8.11
CA ALA A 28 -3.10 -13.03 -8.51
C ALA A 28 -4.05 -13.71 -7.50
N HIS A 29 -3.64 -14.83 -6.90
CA HIS A 29 -4.43 -15.52 -5.88
C HIS A 29 -4.56 -14.69 -4.61
N LEU A 30 -3.48 -14.03 -4.18
CA LEU A 30 -3.51 -13.13 -3.03
C LEU A 30 -4.44 -11.94 -3.28
N CYS A 31 -4.39 -11.34 -4.47
CA CYS A 31 -5.33 -10.29 -4.86
C CYS A 31 -6.78 -10.79 -4.83
N GLN A 32 -7.04 -11.99 -5.33
CA GLN A 32 -8.38 -12.58 -5.34
C GLN A 32 -8.89 -12.85 -3.92
N GLN A 33 -8.02 -13.35 -3.03
CA GLN A 33 -8.36 -13.56 -1.62
C GLN A 33 -8.73 -12.26 -0.93
N ALA A 34 -7.94 -11.20 -1.12
CA ALA A 34 -8.23 -9.87 -0.61
C ALA A 34 -9.59 -9.33 -1.11
N GLU A 35 -9.86 -9.45 -2.41
CA GLU A 35 -11.14 -9.02 -3.00
C GLU A 35 -12.33 -9.83 -2.46
N ASN A 36 -12.16 -11.14 -2.25
CA ASN A 36 -13.20 -11.99 -1.67
C ASN A 36 -13.50 -11.59 -0.22
N MET A 37 -12.47 -11.28 0.58
CA MET A 37 -12.64 -10.76 1.94
C MET A 37 -13.39 -9.42 1.93
N LEU A 38 -13.02 -8.49 1.04
CA LEU A 38 -13.73 -7.20 0.90
C LEU A 38 -15.21 -7.40 0.58
N LYS A 39 -15.52 -8.25 -0.40
CA LYS A 39 -16.91 -8.59 -0.75
C LYS A 39 -17.66 -9.18 0.44
N SER A 40 -17.05 -10.11 1.17
CA SER A 40 -17.66 -10.69 2.37
C SER A 40 -17.95 -9.64 3.45
N GLN A 41 -17.06 -8.67 3.67
CA GLN A 41 -17.31 -7.59 4.63
C GLN A 41 -18.45 -6.67 4.18
N TRP A 42 -18.48 -6.29 2.89
CA TRP A 42 -19.53 -5.43 2.35
C TRP A 42 -20.92 -6.08 2.42
N THR A 43 -21.03 -7.40 2.20
CA THR A 43 -22.31 -8.11 2.38
C THR A 43 -22.83 -8.07 3.83
N ARG A 44 -21.94 -7.84 4.80
CA ARG A 44 -22.26 -7.66 6.22
C ARG A 44 -22.40 -6.18 6.60
N ASN A 45 -22.51 -5.27 5.63
CA ASN A 45 -22.51 -3.81 5.80
C ASN A 45 -21.26 -3.25 6.50
N ASN A 46 -20.14 -3.97 6.50
CA ASN A 46 -18.86 -3.48 6.98
C ASN A 46 -18.05 -2.88 5.82
N TYR A 47 -17.95 -1.55 5.78
CA TYR A 47 -17.24 -0.80 4.74
C TYR A 47 -15.91 -0.20 5.23
N THR A 48 -15.25 -0.84 6.19
CA THR A 48 -13.96 -0.39 6.75
C THR A 48 -12.91 -0.17 5.65
N TYR A 49 -12.90 -1.02 4.62
CA TYR A 49 -12.05 -0.87 3.45
C TYR A 49 -12.92 -0.75 2.18
N ARG A 50 -12.61 0.21 1.31
CA ARG A 50 -13.39 0.52 0.10
C ARG A 50 -12.81 -0.09 -1.17
N SER A 51 -11.56 -0.56 -1.14
CA SER A 51 -10.89 -1.13 -2.31
C SER A 51 -9.67 -1.97 -1.96
N LEU A 52 -9.22 -2.80 -2.90
CA LEU A 52 -7.94 -3.51 -2.80
C LEU A 52 -6.76 -2.54 -2.64
N SER A 53 -6.76 -1.42 -3.38
CA SER A 53 -5.71 -0.40 -3.26
C SER A 53 -5.68 0.28 -1.90
N GLU A 54 -6.80 0.34 -1.19
CA GLU A 54 -6.85 0.82 0.19
C GLU A 54 -6.31 -0.24 1.14
N LEU A 55 -6.70 -1.49 0.97
CA LEU A 55 -6.22 -2.60 1.78
C LEU A 55 -4.69 -2.77 1.69
N ILE A 56 -4.12 -2.65 0.49
CA ILE A 56 -2.65 -2.66 0.28
C ILE A 56 -1.95 -1.50 1.01
N ARG A 57 -2.57 -0.31 1.03
CA ARG A 57 -2.00 0.82 1.78
C ARG A 57 -2.03 0.55 3.28
N GLN A 58 -3.16 0.03 3.78
CA GLN A 58 -3.34 -0.27 5.20
C GLN A 58 -2.41 -1.39 5.68
N SER A 59 -2.20 -2.43 4.86
CA SER A 59 -1.24 -3.48 5.20
C SER A 59 0.19 -2.96 5.26
N LEU A 60 0.58 -2.10 4.32
CA LEU A 60 1.91 -1.48 4.33
C LEU A 60 2.08 -0.49 5.50
N MET A 61 1.04 0.24 5.87
CA MET A 61 1.03 1.10 7.06
C MET A 61 1.18 0.30 8.35
N ALA A 62 0.46 -0.81 8.49
CA ALA A 62 0.58 -1.69 9.64
C ALA A 62 2.01 -2.23 9.79
N TYR A 63 2.67 -2.57 8.67
CA TYR A 63 4.07 -2.95 8.68
C TYR A 63 4.98 -1.78 9.08
N GLN A 64 4.78 -0.59 8.49
CA GLN A 64 5.53 0.62 8.85
C GLN A 64 5.45 0.94 10.34
N GLN A 65 4.29 0.69 10.96
CA GLN A 65 4.00 0.99 12.36
C GLN A 65 4.46 -0.14 13.31
N GLY A 66 4.99 -1.25 12.80
CA GLY A 66 5.39 -2.40 13.60
C GLY A 66 4.21 -3.19 14.19
N GLU A 67 3.00 -3.06 13.61
CA GLU A 67 1.84 -3.83 14.06
C GLU A 67 1.75 -5.23 13.43
N ILE A 68 2.52 -5.48 12.37
CA ILE A 68 2.70 -6.79 11.75
C ILE A 68 4.18 -7.00 11.46
N ASP A 69 4.65 -8.21 11.67
CA ASP A 69 5.98 -8.64 11.29
C ASP A 69 5.93 -9.43 9.99
N LEU A 70 6.89 -9.18 9.09
CA LEU A 70 6.98 -9.86 7.81
C LEU A 70 7.97 -11.01 7.89
N ASN A 71 7.59 -12.15 7.33
CA ASN A 71 8.52 -13.24 7.07
C ASN A 71 8.75 -13.33 5.57
N LEU A 72 9.76 -12.61 5.09
CA LEU A 72 10.04 -12.55 3.65
C LEU A 72 10.57 -13.88 3.15
N THR A 73 9.72 -14.63 2.46
CA THR A 73 10.11 -15.79 1.66
C THR A 73 10.39 -15.39 0.22
N GLU A 74 11.18 -16.20 -0.50
CA GLU A 74 11.38 -15.97 -1.93
C GLU A 74 10.04 -16.01 -2.67
N ARG A 75 9.83 -15.04 -3.58
CA ARG A 75 8.61 -15.00 -4.39
C ARG A 75 8.61 -16.16 -5.36
N ASP A 76 7.53 -16.92 -5.37
CA ASP A 76 7.31 -17.95 -6.37
C ASP A 76 7.24 -17.31 -7.78
N LYS A 77 8.11 -17.79 -8.67
CA LYS A 77 8.30 -17.36 -10.05
C LYS A 77 7.21 -17.92 -10.98
N PHE A 78 6.57 -19.02 -10.61
CA PHE A 78 5.56 -19.70 -11.42
C PHE A 78 4.14 -19.28 -11.05
N VAL A 79 3.96 -18.58 -9.93
CA VAL A 79 2.64 -18.09 -9.51
C VAL A 79 2.14 -16.99 -10.45
N PRO A 80 0.90 -17.11 -10.96
CA PRO A 80 0.28 -16.08 -11.79
C PRO A 80 0.31 -14.70 -11.12
N LYS A 81 0.67 -13.67 -11.89
CA LYS A 81 0.71 -12.29 -11.43
C LYS A 81 -0.43 -11.47 -12.03
N ARG A 82 -0.93 -10.50 -11.27
CA ARG A 82 -1.93 -9.51 -11.68
C ARG A 82 -1.36 -8.12 -11.46
N GLU A 83 -1.47 -7.27 -12.49
CA GLU A 83 -1.08 -5.87 -12.37
C GLU A 83 -2.13 -5.09 -11.56
N ILE A 84 -1.67 -4.41 -10.52
CA ILE A 84 -2.50 -3.55 -9.66
C ILE A 84 -1.85 -2.19 -9.56
N THR A 85 -2.61 -1.14 -9.90
CA THR A 85 -2.18 0.25 -9.67
C THR A 85 -2.69 0.72 -8.32
N VAL A 86 -1.78 1.09 -7.42
CA VAL A 86 -2.10 1.69 -6.13
C VAL A 86 -1.78 3.18 -6.16
N ARG A 87 -2.75 3.99 -5.78
CA ARG A 87 -2.55 5.43 -5.57
C ARG A 87 -2.05 5.64 -4.14
N PHE A 88 -0.81 6.07 -3.95
CA PHE A 88 -0.35 6.56 -2.67
C PHE A 88 -0.87 7.98 -2.50
N SER A 89 -1.78 8.17 -1.54
CA SER A 89 -2.31 9.48 -1.17
C SER A 89 -1.20 10.35 -0.57
N LEU A 90 -1.49 11.64 -0.43
CA LEU A 90 -0.58 12.70 0.01
C LEU A 90 0.01 12.53 1.43
N ASN A 91 -0.12 11.39 2.08
CA ASN A 91 0.66 11.13 3.28
C ASN A 91 2.10 10.82 2.84
N PRO A 92 3.05 11.78 2.96
CA PRO A 92 4.42 11.56 2.52
C PRO A 92 5.07 10.41 3.29
N SER A 93 4.58 10.10 4.50
CA SER A 93 5.15 9.06 5.36
C SER A 93 5.11 7.68 4.70
N LEU A 94 3.96 7.25 4.17
CA LEU A 94 3.82 5.91 3.58
C LEU A 94 4.58 5.79 2.25
N LEU A 95 4.58 6.87 1.46
CA LEU A 95 5.31 6.92 0.19
C LEU A 95 6.83 6.93 0.42
N ASN A 96 7.32 7.71 1.37
CA ASN A 96 8.72 7.74 1.76
C ASN A 96 9.15 6.38 2.32
N PHE A 97 8.30 5.77 3.14
CA PHE A 97 8.53 4.42 3.64
C PHE A 97 8.66 3.43 2.49
N TYR A 98 7.73 3.43 1.54
CA TYR A 98 7.82 2.59 0.34
C TYR A 98 9.15 2.76 -0.41
N TYR A 99 9.60 3.99 -0.62
CA TYR A 99 10.87 4.24 -1.30
C TYR A 99 12.09 3.89 -0.46
N SER A 100 11.99 3.88 0.87
CA SER A 100 13.06 3.42 1.77
C SER A 100 13.26 1.91 1.76
N LEU A 101 12.28 1.14 1.28
CA LEU A 101 12.39 -0.31 1.16
C LEU A 101 13.41 -0.70 0.07
N PRO A 102 14.12 -1.84 0.24
CA PRO A 102 15.03 -2.36 -0.77
C PRO A 102 14.31 -2.57 -2.11
N GLU A 103 14.82 -1.99 -3.19
CA GLU A 103 14.13 -1.95 -4.48
C GLU A 103 13.73 -3.33 -5.01
N GLY A 104 14.65 -4.30 -4.96
CA GLY A 104 14.39 -5.68 -5.38
C GLY A 104 13.40 -6.46 -4.50
N GLN A 105 13.03 -5.93 -3.34
CA GLN A 105 12.11 -6.58 -2.39
C GLN A 105 10.77 -5.86 -2.24
N ARG A 106 10.61 -4.65 -2.80
CA ARG A 106 9.38 -3.85 -2.66
C ARG A 106 8.11 -4.64 -2.96
N THR A 107 8.08 -5.37 -4.08
CA THR A 107 6.91 -6.19 -4.44
C THR A 107 6.69 -7.34 -3.45
N ALA A 108 7.76 -7.99 -2.99
CA ALA A 108 7.65 -9.07 -1.99
C ALA A 108 7.10 -8.54 -0.67
N ILE A 109 7.56 -7.37 -0.22
CA ILE A 109 7.08 -6.70 0.99
C ILE A 109 5.61 -6.29 0.86
N ILE A 110 5.18 -5.81 -0.31
CA ILE A 110 3.77 -5.50 -0.56
C ILE A 110 2.90 -6.77 -0.50
N GLU A 111 3.33 -7.87 -1.13
CA GLU A 111 2.61 -9.15 -1.07
C GLU A 111 2.56 -9.70 0.37
N GLU A 112 3.70 -9.73 1.04
CA GLU A 112 3.81 -10.31 2.37
C GLU A 112 3.07 -9.49 3.42
N SER A 113 3.17 -8.16 3.37
CA SER A 113 2.37 -7.30 4.26
C SER A 113 0.87 -7.52 4.04
N LEU A 114 0.41 -7.62 2.78
CA LEU A 114 -0.99 -7.91 2.49
C LEU A 114 -1.40 -9.30 3.01
N ARG A 115 -0.58 -10.33 2.81
CA ARG A 115 -0.84 -11.70 3.29
C ARG A 115 -1.01 -11.74 4.82
N VAL A 116 -0.02 -11.22 5.56
CA VAL A 116 -0.04 -11.21 7.03
C VAL A 116 -1.20 -10.36 7.56
N TYR A 117 -1.49 -9.24 6.90
CA TYR A 117 -2.61 -8.38 7.29
C TYR A 117 -3.96 -9.08 7.09
N LEU A 118 -4.16 -9.80 5.98
CA LEU A 118 -5.37 -10.60 5.76
C LEU A 118 -5.52 -11.70 6.82
N GLU A 119 -4.44 -12.37 7.19
CA GLU A 119 -4.45 -13.39 8.25
C GLU A 119 -4.84 -12.81 9.61
N ARG A 120 -4.35 -11.60 9.93
CA ARG A 120 -4.74 -10.88 11.15
C ARG A 120 -6.24 -10.53 11.13
N LEU A 121 -6.77 -10.09 9.99
CA LEU A 121 -8.19 -9.78 9.84
C LEU A 121 -9.10 -11.03 9.89
N GLY A 122 -8.61 -12.18 9.43
CA GLY A 122 -9.37 -13.44 9.45
C GLY A 122 -9.39 -14.16 10.79
N LYS A 123 -8.53 -13.77 11.75
CA LYS A 123 -8.47 -14.33 13.11
C LYS A 123 -9.35 -13.58 14.13
N GLY A 124 -9.99 -12.48 13.73
CA GLY A 124 -10.87 -11.67 14.58
C GLY A 124 -12.35 -11.89 14.33
#